data_AF-A0A9P0BVL8-F1
#
_entry.id   AF-A0A9P0BVL8-F1
#
_cell.length_a   1.000
_cell.length_b   1.000
_cell.length_c   1.000
_cell.angle_alpha   90.00
_cell.angle_beta   90.00
_cell.angle_gamma   90.00
#
_symmetry.space_group_name_H-M   'P 1'
#
loop_
_entity.id
_entity.type
_entity.pdbx_description
1 polymer ?
#
loop_
_entity_poly.entity_id
_entity_poly.type
_entity_poly.pdbx_seq_one_letter_code
_entity_poly.pdbx_strand_id
1 'polypeptide(L)'
;MYCANILATYTTDIVHNIIGTEFNTALLIITLDSQRIISNAIAVLVIKMVNRRTMLFSTVTVNIISFLATAAYTYFKGQGQLPPFLDHPGVGVALIHIHMFTIATGTVPLPFIIAGEVFPLEYRSLAGGISVLFLSSNLFITVKTVPFFFGTLGIHGAYCIYAAVVGYCLVVAYFFLPETKDRTLQDIENEFRGRPLSPEEVKSTQSLASWKLHHSKDRRCSSPVV
;
A
#
# COMPACT_ATOMS: atom_id res chain seq x y z
N MET A 1 -3.50 -0.40 4.40
CA MET A 1 -4.51 -1.44 4.66
C MET A 1 -5.61 -0.98 5.62
N TYR A 2 -5.24 -0.26 6.68
CA TYR A 2 -6.14 0.20 7.75
C TYR A 2 -7.40 0.94 7.27
N CYS A 3 -7.27 1.93 6.39
CA CYS A 3 -8.42 2.77 6.03
C CYS A 3 -9.41 2.14 5.04
N ALA A 4 -8.99 1.22 4.18
CA ALA A 4 -9.94 0.48 3.32
C ALA A 4 -10.88 -0.40 4.15
N ASN A 5 -10.37 -1.05 5.21
CA ASN A 5 -11.19 -1.85 6.10
C ASN A 5 -12.09 -0.98 6.99
N ILE A 6 -11.59 0.16 7.49
CA ILE A 6 -12.42 1.12 8.24
C ILE A 6 -13.55 1.67 7.37
N LEU A 7 -13.25 2.07 6.14
CA LEU A 7 -14.29 2.50 5.20
C LEU A 7 -15.27 1.35 4.96
N ALA A 8 -14.84 0.15 4.59
CA ALA A 8 -15.77 -0.97 4.38
C ALA A 8 -16.66 -1.28 5.60
N THR A 9 -16.15 -1.16 6.83
CA THR A 9 -16.91 -1.42 8.06
C THR A 9 -17.81 -0.26 8.49
N TYR A 10 -17.42 0.99 8.23
CA TYR A 10 -18.13 2.19 8.71
C TYR A 10 -18.65 3.08 7.57
N THR A 11 -18.71 2.58 6.33
CA THR A 11 -19.20 3.34 5.16
C THR A 11 -20.62 3.82 5.40
N THR A 12 -21.48 3.00 5.99
CA THR A 12 -22.85 3.37 6.32
C THR A 12 -22.92 4.55 7.27
N ASP A 13 -22.09 4.56 8.31
CA ASP A 13 -22.07 5.64 9.31
C ASP A 13 -21.46 6.92 8.73
N ILE A 14 -20.42 6.81 7.90
CA ILE A 14 -19.77 7.95 7.25
C ILE A 14 -20.69 8.57 6.20
N VAL A 15 -21.35 7.75 5.36
CA VAL A 15 -22.30 8.22 4.33
C VAL A 15 -23.52 8.86 4.98
N HIS A 16 -24.06 8.25 6.03
CA HIS A 16 -25.22 8.79 6.74
C HIS A 16 -24.90 10.13 7.44
N ASN A 17 -23.70 10.28 8.01
CA ASN A 17 -23.28 11.51 8.69
C ASN A 17 -22.75 12.61 7.75
N ILE A 18 -22.28 12.28 6.54
CA ILE A 18 -21.67 13.28 5.62
C ILE A 18 -22.60 13.70 4.47
N ILE A 19 -23.47 12.81 3.98
CA ILE A 19 -24.22 12.96 2.72
C ILE A 19 -25.73 13.10 2.97
N GLY A 20 -26.24 12.63 4.11
CA GLY A 20 -27.67 12.59 4.40
C GLY A 20 -28.38 11.37 3.79
N THR A 21 -29.59 11.10 4.28
CA THR A 21 -30.41 9.90 4.01
C THR A 21 -30.90 9.72 2.56
N GLU A 22 -30.60 10.68 1.68
CA GLU A 22 -31.15 10.75 0.32
C GLU A 22 -30.38 9.90 -0.72
N PHE A 23 -29.18 9.38 -0.38
CA PHE A 23 -28.36 8.60 -1.31
C PHE A 23 -28.39 7.08 -1.04
N ASN A 24 -28.49 6.30 -2.12
CA ASN A 24 -28.44 4.84 -2.05
C ASN A 24 -27.02 4.39 -1.67
N THR A 25 -26.84 4.12 -0.37
CA THR A 25 -25.56 3.68 0.21
C THR A 25 -25.02 2.40 -0.45
N ALA A 26 -25.90 1.51 -0.91
CA ALA A 26 -25.49 0.30 -1.62
C ALA A 26 -24.83 0.62 -2.97
N LEU A 27 -25.34 1.61 -3.71
CA LEU A 27 -24.70 2.04 -4.97
C LEU A 27 -23.31 2.61 -4.73
N LEU A 28 -23.11 3.40 -3.66
CA LEU A 28 -21.80 3.93 -3.31
C LEU A 28 -20.79 2.82 -3.01
N ILE A 29 -21.20 1.79 -2.26
CA ILE A 29 -20.35 0.64 -1.95
C ILE A 29 -19.92 -0.07 -3.26
N ILE A 30 -20.88 -0.34 -4.15
CA ILE A 30 -20.60 -0.99 -5.45
C ILE A 30 -19.64 -0.14 -6.30
N THR A 31 -19.78 1.19 -6.31
CA THR A 31 -18.86 2.08 -7.04
C THR A 31 -17.45 2.05 -6.44
N LEU A 32 -17.32 2.03 -5.12
CA LEU A 32 -16.01 1.93 -4.45
C LEU A 32 -15.32 0.58 -4.72
N ASP A 33 -16.07 -0.52 -4.70
CA ASP A 33 -15.53 -1.86 -4.98
C ASP A 33 -15.13 -2.03 -6.45
N SER A 34 -15.94 -1.53 -7.38
CA SER A 34 -15.57 -1.53 -8.80
C SER A 34 -14.34 -0.67 -9.08
N GLN A 35 -14.24 0.53 -8.46
CA GLN A 35 -13.05 1.36 -8.55
C GLN A 35 -11.81 0.64 -7.99
N ARG A 36 -11.94 -0.11 -6.90
CA ARG A 36 -10.84 -0.86 -6.30
C ARG A 36 -10.30 -1.93 -7.26
N ILE A 37 -11.18 -2.64 -7.98
CA ILE A 37 -10.77 -3.63 -8.99
C ILE A 37 -9.97 -2.95 -10.11
N ILE A 38 -10.47 -1.85 -10.65
CA ILE A 38 -9.81 -1.09 -11.72
C ILE A 38 -8.45 -0.55 -11.25
N SER A 39 -8.41 0.02 -10.04
CA SER A 39 -7.19 0.59 -9.45
C SER A 39 -6.11 -0.48 -9.22
N ASN A 40 -6.50 -1.67 -8.76
CA ASN A 40 -5.58 -2.79 -8.60
C ASN A 40 -5.03 -3.28 -9.95
N ALA A 41 -5.85 -3.31 -11.01
CA ALA A 41 -5.37 -3.65 -12.34
C ALA A 41 -4.31 -2.64 -12.82
N ILE A 42 -4.55 -1.34 -12.63
CA ILE A 42 -3.59 -0.27 -12.94
C ILE A 42 -2.32 -0.44 -12.10
N ALA A 43 -2.44 -0.75 -10.80
CA ALA A 43 -1.30 -0.98 -9.91
C ALA A 43 -0.35 -2.06 -10.45
N VAL A 44 -0.90 -3.16 -10.96
CA VAL A 44 -0.15 -4.29 -11.53
C VAL A 44 0.60 -3.89 -12.81
N LEU A 45 0.10 -2.91 -13.56
CA LEU A 45 0.81 -2.37 -14.72
C LEU A 45 1.92 -1.41 -14.28
N VAL A 46 1.61 -0.49 -13.37
CA VAL A 46 2.55 0.55 -12.88
C VAL A 46 3.75 -0.07 -12.16
N ILE A 47 3.54 -1.14 -11.39
CA ILE A 47 4.62 -1.82 -10.66
C ILE A 47 5.67 -2.46 -11.56
N LYS A 48 5.34 -2.75 -12.82
CA LYS A 48 6.30 -3.25 -13.82
C LYS A 48 7.15 -2.12 -14.40
N MET A 49 6.69 -0.88 -14.31
CA MET A 49 7.34 0.29 -14.91
C MET A 49 8.16 1.10 -13.88
N VAL A 50 7.71 1.16 -12.63
CA VAL A 50 8.27 2.02 -11.58
C VAL A 50 9.00 1.21 -10.51
N ASN A 51 10.05 1.77 -9.91
CA ASN A 51 10.73 1.16 -8.77
C ASN A 51 9.77 1.02 -7.58
N ARG A 52 9.76 -0.15 -6.95
CA ARG A 52 8.85 -0.45 -5.82
C ARG A 52 9.00 0.55 -4.67
N ARG A 53 10.24 0.94 -4.37
CA ARG A 53 10.55 1.94 -3.34
C ARG A 53 9.93 3.30 -3.69
N THR A 54 10.23 3.83 -4.87
CA THR A 54 9.64 5.10 -5.35
C THR A 54 8.12 5.05 -5.42
N MET A 55 7.54 3.92 -5.86
CA MET A 55 6.09 3.71 -5.92
C MET A 55 5.46 3.69 -4.52
N LEU A 56 6.13 3.10 -3.52
CA LEU A 56 5.66 3.10 -2.14
C LEU A 56 5.72 4.51 -1.55
N PHE A 57 6.84 5.23 -1.70
CA PHE A 57 6.95 6.59 -1.18
C PHE A 57 5.96 7.55 -1.85
N SER A 58 5.78 7.48 -3.17
CA SER A 58 4.85 8.34 -3.89
C SER A 58 3.40 8.06 -3.49
N THR A 59 2.98 6.79 -3.48
CA THR A 59 1.59 6.43 -3.13
C THR A 59 1.26 6.75 -1.68
N VAL A 60 2.17 6.52 -0.74
CA VAL A 60 1.96 6.88 0.68
C VAL A 60 1.95 8.40 0.87
N THR A 61 2.80 9.15 0.16
CA THR A 61 2.78 10.62 0.24
C THR A 61 1.46 11.19 -0.27
N VAL A 62 0.97 10.72 -1.43
CA VAL A 62 -0.34 11.13 -1.96
C VAL A 62 -1.47 10.71 -1.01
N ASN A 63 -1.34 9.58 -0.33
CA ASN A 63 -2.30 9.14 0.67
C ASN A 63 -2.35 10.08 1.89
N ILE A 64 -1.19 10.53 2.40
CA ILE A 64 -1.11 11.52 3.50
C ILE A 64 -1.76 12.84 3.09
N ILE A 65 -1.45 13.34 1.90
CA ILE A 65 -2.08 14.56 1.36
C ILE A 65 -3.59 14.39 1.27
N SER A 66 -4.06 13.23 0.81
CA SER A 66 -5.50 12.92 0.73
C SER A 66 -6.18 12.89 2.10
N PHE A 67 -5.51 12.38 3.14
CA PHE A 67 -6.03 12.43 4.51
C PHE A 67 -6.11 13.85 5.05
N LEU A 68 -5.07 14.65 4.86
CA LEU A 68 -5.08 16.06 5.29
C LEU A 68 -6.15 16.87 4.56
N ALA A 69 -6.33 16.63 3.25
CA ALA A 69 -7.40 17.25 2.47
C ALA A 69 -8.80 16.85 3.00
N THR A 70 -9.00 15.58 3.32
CA THR A 70 -10.26 15.08 3.90
C THR A 70 -10.52 15.64 5.30
N ALA A 71 -9.47 15.73 6.14
CA ALA A 71 -9.55 16.34 7.46
C ALA A 71 -9.91 17.83 7.38
N ALA A 72 -9.25 18.59 6.50
CA ALA A 72 -9.53 19.99 6.26
C ALA A 72 -10.97 20.19 5.75
N TYR A 73 -11.40 19.41 4.77
CA TYR A 73 -12.76 19.47 4.22
C TYR A 73 -13.82 19.23 5.30
N THR A 74 -13.67 18.17 6.10
CA THR A 74 -14.62 17.83 7.17
C THR A 74 -14.62 18.86 8.31
N TYR A 75 -13.48 19.50 8.59
CA TYR A 75 -13.38 20.58 9.56
C TYR A 75 -14.12 21.85 9.09
N PHE A 76 -13.85 22.32 7.86
CA PHE A 76 -14.52 23.51 7.32
C PHE A 76 -16.02 23.28 7.10
N LYS A 77 -16.44 22.05 6.75
CA LYS A 77 -17.86 21.67 6.68
C LYS A 77 -18.54 21.78 8.05
N GLY A 78 -17.88 21.28 9.10
CA GLY A 78 -18.39 21.33 10.46
C GLY A 78 -18.55 22.76 11.02
N GLN A 79 -17.76 23.70 10.53
CA GLN A 79 -17.83 25.12 10.92
C GLN A 79 -18.81 25.95 10.06
N GLY A 80 -19.41 25.36 9.01
CA GLY A 80 -20.31 26.08 8.10
C GLY A 80 -19.63 27.19 7.28
N GLN A 81 -18.30 27.20 7.21
CA GLN A 81 -17.50 28.22 6.52
C GLN A 81 -17.07 27.78 5.11
N LEU A 82 -17.63 26.68 4.60
CA LEU A 82 -17.29 26.22 3.25
C LEU A 82 -17.86 27.19 2.20
N PRO A 83 -17.06 27.55 1.19
CA PRO A 83 -17.58 28.21 0.02
C PRO A 83 -18.70 27.39 -0.63
N PRO A 84 -19.72 28.02 -1.24
CA PRO A 84 -20.86 27.32 -1.86
C PRO A 84 -20.45 26.28 -2.91
N PHE A 85 -19.30 26.46 -3.56
CA PHE A 85 -18.76 25.51 -4.54
C PHE A 85 -18.13 24.25 -3.90
N LEU A 86 -17.73 24.30 -2.62
CA LEU A 86 -17.18 23.16 -1.88
C LEU A 86 -18.19 22.47 -0.97
N ASP A 87 -19.29 23.13 -0.59
CA ASP A 87 -20.33 22.55 0.26
C ASP A 87 -21.21 21.51 -0.46
N HIS A 88 -20.92 21.21 -1.73
CA HIS A 88 -21.64 20.18 -2.46
C HIS A 88 -21.25 18.77 -1.95
N PRO A 89 -22.21 17.87 -1.67
CA PRO A 89 -21.94 16.50 -1.19
C PRO A 89 -21.03 15.70 -2.14
N GLY A 90 -21.02 16.05 -3.43
CA GLY A 90 -20.15 15.47 -4.45
C GLY A 90 -18.64 15.66 -4.18
N VAL A 91 -18.23 16.72 -3.48
CA VAL A 91 -16.81 16.96 -3.15
C VAL A 91 -16.32 15.96 -2.11
N GLY A 92 -17.12 15.68 -1.07
CA GLY A 92 -16.83 14.64 -0.09
C GLY A 92 -16.74 13.24 -0.72
N VAL A 93 -17.66 12.94 -1.64
CA VAL A 93 -17.63 11.68 -2.40
C VAL A 93 -16.36 11.57 -3.25
N ALA A 94 -15.98 12.63 -3.96
CA ALA A 94 -14.75 12.65 -4.77
C ALA A 94 -13.49 12.45 -3.93
N LEU A 95 -13.41 13.08 -2.74
CA LEU A 95 -12.28 12.89 -1.81
C LEU A 95 -12.17 11.44 -1.33
N ILE A 96 -13.29 10.78 -1.02
CA ILE A 96 -13.31 9.36 -0.64
C ILE A 96 -12.85 8.49 -1.82
N HIS A 97 -13.29 8.80 -3.05
CA HIS A 97 -12.87 8.05 -4.24
C HIS A 97 -11.37 8.22 -4.53
N ILE A 98 -10.83 9.44 -4.46
CA ILE A 98 -9.39 9.70 -4.59
C ILE A 98 -8.61 8.95 -3.52
N HIS A 99 -9.09 9.00 -2.27
CA HIS A 99 -8.46 8.28 -1.18
C HIS A 99 -8.43 6.77 -1.45
N MET A 100 -9.55 6.17 -1.85
CA MET A 100 -9.62 4.75 -2.19
C MET A 100 -8.71 4.38 -3.35
N PHE A 101 -8.57 5.25 -4.36
CA PHE A 101 -7.65 5.05 -5.47
C PHE A 101 -6.20 4.96 -4.99
N THR A 102 -5.76 5.85 -4.11
CA THR A 102 -4.38 5.83 -3.57
C THR A 102 -4.09 4.60 -2.71
N ILE A 103 -5.10 4.08 -2.02
CA ILE A 103 -4.95 2.87 -1.22
C ILE A 103 -4.80 1.64 -2.12
N ALA A 104 -5.68 1.53 -3.13
CA ALA A 104 -5.70 0.40 -4.04
C ALA A 104 -4.47 0.35 -4.96
N THR A 105 -3.98 1.51 -5.41
CA THR A 105 -2.87 1.58 -6.37
C THR A 105 -1.51 1.15 -5.82
N GLY A 106 -1.28 1.17 -4.50
CA GLY A 106 0.05 0.79 -3.99
C GLY A 106 0.16 0.58 -2.49
N THR A 107 -0.56 1.36 -1.68
CA THR A 107 -0.43 1.33 -0.21
C THR A 107 -0.75 -0.04 0.41
N VAL A 108 -1.62 -0.83 -0.22
CA VAL A 108 -1.95 -2.20 0.23
C VAL A 108 -1.04 -3.27 -0.38
N PRO A 109 -0.91 -3.40 -1.71
CA PRO A 109 -0.16 -4.51 -2.29
C PRO A 109 1.36 -4.37 -2.15
N LEU A 110 1.91 -3.16 -2.13
CA LEU A 110 3.38 -2.97 -2.15
C LEU A 110 4.09 -3.55 -0.92
N PRO A 111 3.63 -3.32 0.33
CA PRO A 111 4.27 -3.91 1.50
C PRO A 111 4.29 -5.44 1.47
N PHE A 112 3.23 -6.10 0.97
CA PHE A 112 3.22 -7.56 0.83
C PHE A 112 4.22 -8.06 -0.20
N ILE A 113 4.36 -7.33 -1.31
CA ILE A 113 5.31 -7.70 -2.36
C ILE A 113 6.75 -7.51 -1.86
N ILE A 114 7.04 -6.37 -1.23
CA ILE A 114 8.35 -6.07 -0.66
C ILE A 114 8.69 -7.09 0.44
N ALA A 115 7.76 -7.42 1.33
CA ALA A 115 7.96 -8.48 2.32
C ALA A 115 8.31 -9.82 1.66
N GLY A 116 7.64 -10.16 0.54
CA GLY A 116 7.95 -11.36 -0.24
C GLY A 116 9.30 -11.35 -0.98
N GLU A 117 9.93 -10.18 -1.15
CA GLU A 117 11.25 -10.00 -1.77
C GLU A 117 12.37 -9.87 -0.74
N VAL A 118 12.07 -9.35 0.46
CA VAL A 118 13.06 -9.16 1.53
C VAL A 118 13.23 -10.42 2.37
N PHE A 119 12.19 -11.25 2.51
CA PHE A 119 12.28 -12.44 3.35
C PHE A 119 13.05 -13.59 2.66
N PRO A 120 14.07 -14.18 3.32
CA PRO A 120 14.78 -15.34 2.81
C PRO A 120 13.82 -16.54 2.70
N LEU A 121 14.02 -17.37 1.68
CA LEU A 121 13.11 -18.48 1.35
C LEU A 121 12.88 -19.44 2.53
N GLU A 122 13.90 -19.68 3.35
CA GLU A 122 13.86 -20.60 4.49
C GLU A 122 12.94 -20.11 5.62
N TYR A 123 12.89 -18.79 5.86
CA TYR A 123 12.12 -18.19 6.96
C TYR A 123 10.89 -17.41 6.50
N ARG A 124 10.59 -17.43 5.19
CA ARG A 124 9.51 -16.65 4.59
C ARG A 124 8.14 -16.91 5.22
N SER A 125 7.83 -18.17 5.55
CA SER A 125 6.57 -18.55 6.19
C SER A 125 6.46 -18.00 7.61
N LEU A 126 7.55 -18.06 8.38
CA LEU A 126 7.60 -17.63 9.78
C LEU A 126 7.60 -16.10 9.89
N ALA A 127 8.43 -15.42 9.09
CA ALA A 127 8.44 -13.96 8.98
C ALA A 127 7.10 -13.41 8.44
N GLY A 128 6.51 -14.08 7.45
CA GLY A 128 5.18 -13.78 6.95
C GLY A 128 4.10 -13.94 8.02
N GLY A 129 4.14 -15.03 8.80
CA GLY A 129 3.23 -15.27 9.92
C GLY A 129 3.30 -14.16 10.97
N ILE A 130 4.51 -13.79 11.43
CA ILE A 130 4.70 -12.70 12.39
C ILE A 130 4.18 -11.37 11.83
N SER A 131 4.45 -11.09 10.54
CA SER A 131 3.96 -9.88 9.87
C SER A 131 2.43 -9.82 9.84
N VAL A 132 1.77 -10.94 9.56
CA VAL A 132 0.30 -11.04 9.54
C VAL A 132 -0.28 -10.93 10.95
N LEU A 133 0.38 -11.48 11.97
CA LEU A 133 -0.03 -11.30 13.37
C LEU A 133 0.01 -9.82 13.77
N PHE A 134 1.14 -9.14 13.50
CA PHE A 134 1.26 -7.71 13.78
C PHE A 134 0.22 -6.87 13.04
N LEU A 135 0.00 -7.19 11.76
CA LEU A 135 -1.02 -6.55 10.93
C LEU A 135 -2.44 -6.75 11.49
N SER A 136 -2.75 -7.95 11.95
CA SER A 136 -4.06 -8.30 12.51
C SER A 136 -4.30 -7.62 13.87
N SER A 137 -3.28 -7.57 14.73
CA SER A 137 -3.33 -6.82 15.99
C SER A 137 -3.54 -5.32 15.77
N ASN A 138 -2.81 -4.72 14.81
CA ASN A 138 -3.00 -3.32 14.46
C ASN A 138 -4.40 -3.05 13.88
N LEU A 139 -4.92 -3.96 13.05
CA LEU A 139 -6.28 -3.86 12.53
C LEU A 139 -7.31 -3.88 13.67
N PHE A 140 -7.17 -4.80 14.63
CA PHE A 140 -8.07 -4.91 15.77
C PHE A 140 -8.08 -3.63 16.62
N ILE A 141 -6.89 -3.10 16.96
CA ILE A 141 -6.75 -1.84 17.71
C ILE A 141 -7.45 -0.71 16.96
N THR A 142 -7.22 -0.62 15.64
CA THR A 142 -7.81 0.42 14.81
C THR A 142 -9.32 0.35 14.80
N VAL A 143 -9.91 -0.81 14.50
CA VAL A 143 -11.38 -0.99 14.45
C VAL A 143 -12.02 -0.65 15.80
N LYS A 144 -11.39 -1.02 16.92
CA LYS A 144 -11.87 -0.65 18.25
C LYS A 144 -11.77 0.84 18.56
N THR A 145 -10.72 1.51 18.08
CA THR A 145 -10.42 2.91 18.46
C THR A 145 -11.13 3.93 17.55
N VAL A 146 -11.44 3.59 16.30
CA VAL A 146 -12.20 4.45 15.36
C VAL A 146 -13.49 5.02 15.96
N PRO A 147 -14.43 4.23 16.51
CA PRO A 147 -15.67 4.78 17.05
C PRO A 147 -15.42 5.70 18.25
N PHE A 148 -14.40 5.41 19.06
CA PHE A 148 -13.99 6.27 20.16
C PHE A 148 -13.44 7.62 19.66
N PHE A 149 -12.61 7.61 18.61
CA PHE A 149 -12.10 8.84 18.01
C PHE A 149 -13.19 9.67 17.33
N PHE A 150 -14.12 9.02 16.64
CA PHE A 150 -15.25 9.72 16.02
C PHE A 150 -16.14 10.40 17.07
N GLY A 151 -16.36 9.75 18.22
CA GLY A 151 -17.17 10.31 19.31
C GLY A 151 -16.47 11.41 20.13
N THR A 152 -15.15 11.40 20.25
CA THR A 152 -14.40 12.33 21.12
C THR A 152 -13.73 13.48 20.37
N LEU A 153 -13.10 13.20 19.24
CA LEU A 153 -12.30 14.15 18.46
C LEU A 153 -13.00 14.57 17.15
N GLY A 154 -14.14 13.93 16.84
CA GLY A 154 -14.80 14.08 15.55
C GLY A 154 -14.02 13.46 14.39
N ILE A 155 -14.67 13.46 13.22
CA ILE A 155 -14.14 12.84 11.99
C ILE A 155 -12.83 13.52 11.56
N HIS A 156 -12.74 14.85 11.65
CA HIS A 156 -11.56 15.62 11.26
C HIS A 156 -10.33 15.29 12.13
N GLY A 157 -10.50 15.19 13.45
CA GLY A 157 -9.42 14.83 14.37
C GLY A 157 -8.89 13.42 14.14
N ALA A 158 -9.79 12.47 13.89
CA ALA A 158 -9.41 11.10 13.56
C ALA A 158 -8.53 11.03 12.29
N TYR A 159 -8.92 11.71 11.21
CA TYR A 159 -8.13 11.74 9.97
C TYR A 159 -6.75 12.40 10.15
N CYS A 160 -6.64 13.45 10.97
CA CYS A 160 -5.35 14.06 11.30
C CYS A 160 -4.41 13.09 12.05
N ILE A 161 -4.94 12.33 13.02
CA ILE A 161 -4.15 11.33 13.75
C ILE A 161 -3.67 10.23 12.80
N TYR A 162 -4.56 9.72 11.92
CA TYR A 162 -4.15 8.72 10.94
C TYR A 162 -3.11 9.25 9.95
N ALA A 163 -3.21 10.50 9.50
CA ALA A 163 -2.20 11.14 8.68
C ALA A 163 -0.83 11.20 9.39
N ALA A 164 -0.81 11.57 10.68
CA ALA A 164 0.40 11.63 11.48
C ALA A 164 1.05 10.24 11.67
N VAL A 165 0.24 9.22 11.97
CA VAL A 165 0.72 7.83 12.12
C VAL A 165 1.29 7.29 10.80
N VAL A 166 0.60 7.53 9.68
CA VAL A 166 1.09 7.11 8.35
C VAL A 166 2.36 7.88 7.97
N GLY A 167 2.45 9.17 8.30
CA GLY A 167 3.66 9.97 8.13
C GLY A 167 4.84 9.44 8.93
N TYR A 168 4.64 9.09 10.20
CA TYR A 168 5.66 8.45 11.03
C TYR A 168 6.12 7.12 10.42
N CYS A 169 5.19 6.26 10.00
CA CYS A 169 5.50 5.02 9.31
C CYS A 169 6.28 5.24 8.00
N LEU A 170 5.99 6.32 7.26
CA LEU A 170 6.73 6.67 6.04
C LEU A 170 8.17 7.05 6.35
N VAL A 171 8.40 7.84 7.40
CA VAL A 171 9.76 8.22 7.85
C VAL A 171 10.54 6.99 8.30
N VAL A 172 9.92 6.11 9.10
CA VAL A 172 10.54 4.85 9.50
C VAL A 172 10.85 3.99 8.27
N ALA A 173 9.90 3.84 7.34
CA ALA A 173 10.14 3.10 6.10
C ALA A 173 11.28 3.71 5.28
N TYR A 174 11.48 5.03 5.30
CA TYR A 174 12.58 5.69 4.60
C TYR A 174 13.97 5.26 5.10
N PHE A 175 14.15 5.13 6.41
CA PHE A 175 15.41 4.72 7.01
C PHE A 175 15.64 3.20 6.95
N PHE A 176 14.58 2.40 7.12
CA PHE A 176 14.70 0.95 7.25
C PHE A 176 14.54 0.18 5.93
N LEU A 177 13.99 0.80 4.88
CA LEU A 177 13.73 0.13 3.61
C LEU A 177 14.84 0.39 2.58
N PRO A 178 15.76 -0.57 2.34
CA PRO A 178 16.75 -0.46 1.28
C PRO A 178 16.09 -0.49 -0.11
N GLU A 179 16.77 0.04 -1.11
CA GLU A 179 16.31 0.03 -2.50
C GLU A 179 16.26 -1.42 -3.03
N THR A 180 15.06 -2.01 -3.15
CA THR A 180 14.89 -3.41 -3.57
C THR A 180 14.88 -3.62 -5.09
N LYS A 181 14.89 -2.55 -5.90
CA LYS A 181 14.91 -2.69 -7.35
C LYS A 181 16.33 -2.99 -7.86
N ASP A 182 16.43 -4.05 -8.66
CA ASP A 182 17.64 -4.50 -9.38
C ASP A 182 18.77 -5.09 -8.52
N ARG A 183 18.48 -5.45 -7.25
CA ARG A 183 19.38 -6.20 -6.36
C ARG A 183 18.94 -7.65 -6.26
N THR A 184 19.86 -8.60 -6.32
CA THR A 184 19.52 -10.02 -6.10
C THR A 184 19.25 -10.26 -4.61
N LEU A 185 18.47 -11.30 -4.28
CA LEU A 185 18.26 -11.76 -2.89
C LEU A 185 19.60 -11.96 -2.15
N GLN A 186 20.64 -12.41 -2.88
CA GLN A 186 21.99 -12.57 -2.35
C GLN A 186 22.65 -11.22 -2.03
N ASP A 187 22.50 -10.19 -2.86
CA ASP A 187 23.06 -8.86 -2.57
C ASP A 187 22.43 -8.23 -1.31
N ILE A 188 21.12 -8.45 -1.12
CA ILE A 188 20.40 -7.98 0.09
C ILE A 188 20.87 -8.79 1.32
N GLU A 189 21.00 -10.12 1.20
CA GLU A 189 21.52 -10.95 2.29
C GLU A 189 22.97 -10.59 2.65
N ASN A 190 23.81 -10.25 1.67
CA ASN A 190 25.19 -9.83 1.87
C ASN A 190 25.30 -8.46 2.56
N GLU A 191 24.42 -7.52 2.20
CA GLU A 191 24.35 -6.18 2.83
C GLU A 191 23.87 -6.28 4.29
N PHE A 192 22.90 -7.16 4.57
CA PHE A 192 22.44 -7.42 5.95
C PHE A 192 23.43 -8.26 6.78
N ARG A 193 24.23 -9.15 6.15
CA ARG A 193 25.25 -9.98 6.83
C ARG A 193 26.58 -9.25 7.06
N GLY A 194 26.83 -8.12 6.40
CA GLY A 194 28.07 -7.35 6.54
C GLY A 194 29.35 -8.10 6.13
N ARG A 195 29.25 -9.17 5.33
CA ARG A 195 30.42 -9.95 4.85
C ARG A 195 30.57 -9.84 3.33
N PRO A 196 31.76 -9.50 2.81
CA PRO A 196 32.04 -9.69 1.40
C PRO A 196 31.99 -11.20 1.07
N LEU A 197 31.44 -11.53 -0.10
CA LEU A 197 31.32 -12.90 -0.61
C LEU A 197 32.67 -13.63 -0.51
N SER A 198 32.64 -14.87 -0.02
CA SER A 198 33.83 -15.74 -0.11
C SER A 198 34.15 -15.99 -1.59
N PRO A 199 35.43 -16.00 -2.01
CA PRO A 199 35.83 -16.29 -3.39
C PRO A 199 35.20 -17.57 -3.97
N GLU A 200 34.84 -18.53 -3.12
CA GLU A 200 34.19 -19.79 -3.51
C GLU A 200 32.72 -19.60 -3.94
N GLU A 201 32.00 -18.67 -3.32
CA GLU A 201 30.58 -18.37 -3.63
C GLU A 201 30.46 -17.57 -4.94
N VAL A 202 31.44 -16.70 -5.23
CA VAL A 202 31.55 -16.00 -6.53
C VAL A 202 31.79 -17.01 -7.66
N LYS A 203 32.64 -18.02 -7.41
CA LYS A 203 32.98 -19.05 -8.40
C LYS A 203 31.82 -20.00 -8.69
N SER A 204 31.04 -20.37 -7.67
CA SER A 204 29.84 -21.20 -7.85
C SER A 204 28.76 -20.45 -8.67
N THR A 205 28.58 -19.15 -8.41
CA THR A 205 27.60 -18.32 -9.12
C THR A 205 28.00 -18.11 -10.59
N GLN A 206 29.29 -17.89 -10.88
CA GLN A 206 29.81 -17.85 -12.25
C GLN A 206 29.65 -19.19 -12.98
N SER A 207 29.85 -20.32 -12.29
CA SER A 207 29.66 -21.66 -12.88
C SER A 207 28.21 -21.97 -13.24
N LEU A 208 27.24 -21.51 -12.44
CA LEU A 208 25.82 -21.68 -12.71
C LEU A 208 25.33 -20.77 -13.84
N ALA A 209 25.85 -19.55 -13.93
CA ALA A 209 25.57 -18.64 -15.03
C ALA A 209 26.15 -19.16 -16.36
N SER A 210 27.39 -19.68 -16.34
CA SER A 210 28.02 -20.28 -17.53
C SER A 210 27.33 -21.59 -17.95
N TRP A 211 26.92 -22.44 -17.01
CA TRP A 211 26.13 -23.64 -17.29
C TRP A 211 24.79 -23.32 -17.94
N LYS A 212 24.05 -22.32 -17.44
CA LYS A 212 22.78 -21.87 -18.06
C LYS A 212 22.97 -21.34 -19.47
N LEU A 213 24.04 -20.59 -19.73
CA LEU A 213 24.38 -20.09 -21.07
C LEU A 213 24.69 -21.24 -22.04
N HIS A 214 25.46 -22.24 -21.61
CA HIS A 214 25.78 -23.41 -22.42
C HIS A 214 24.51 -24.22 -22.75
N HIS A 215 23.69 -24.51 -21.73
CA HIS A 215 22.47 -25.29 -21.89
C HIS A 215 21.36 -24.56 -22.68
N SER A 216 21.41 -23.23 -22.72
CA SER A 216 20.55 -22.38 -23.58
C SER A 216 21.00 -22.38 -25.04
N LYS A 217 22.31 -22.52 -25.29
CA LYS A 217 22.89 -22.61 -26.64
C LYS A 217 22.60 -23.98 -27.27
N ASP A 218 22.73 -25.06 -26.49
CA ASP A 218 22.45 -26.43 -26.96
C ASP A 218 20.96 -26.64 -27.33
N ARG A 219 20.04 -25.95 -26.65
CA ARG A 219 18.60 -25.96 -27.00
C ARG A 219 18.24 -25.16 -28.26
N ARG A 220 19.08 -24.24 -28.71
CA ARG A 220 18.85 -23.47 -29.96
C ARG A 220 19.36 -24.19 -31.20
N CYS A 221 20.30 -25.13 -31.05
CA CYS A 221 20.81 -25.94 -32.16
C CYS A 221 19.96 -27.19 -32.46
N SER A 222 18.91 -27.45 -31.70
CA SER A 222 18.10 -28.68 -31.79
C SER A 222 16.68 -28.47 -32.33
N SER A 223 16.35 -27.30 -32.90
CA SER A 223 15.14 -27.17 -33.72
C SER A 223 15.39 -27.82 -35.09
N PRO A 224 14.73 -28.93 -35.45
CA PRO A 224 14.75 -29.38 -36.83
C PRO A 224 13.93 -28.36 -37.63
N VAL A 225 14.52 -27.85 -38.70
CA VAL A 225 13.75 -27.22 -39.77
C VAL A 225 12.98 -28.34 -40.46
N VAL A 226 11.70 -28.50 -40.12
CA VAL A 226 10.70 -29.18 -40.95
C VAL A 226 9.37 -28.45 -40.77
#